data_AF-S7NQX8-F1
#
_entry.id   AF-S7NQX8-F1
#
_cell.length_a   1.000
_cell.length_b   1.000
_cell.length_c   1.000
_cell.angle_alpha   90.00
_cell.angle_beta   90.00
_cell.angle_gamma   90.00
#
_symmetry.space_group_name_H-M   'P 1'
#
loop_
_entity.id
_entity.type
_entity.pdbx_description
1 polymer ?
#
loop_
_entity_poly.entity_id
_entity_poly.type
_entity_poly.pdbx_seq_one_letter_code
_entity_poly.pdbx_strand_id
1 'polypeptide(L)'
;MATQKEIEKQKVHLKSVTELGEALKTVLGKKETLVEDKLSLLNSNWVAVTSRAEEWLNLLLEYQKHMENFDQNVEHITNWIIHADTLLDESEKKKPQQKEDVLKRLKAEMNDMRPKVDSTRDQATNLMANRGDHCRKVIEPKISELNHRFAAISHRIKTGKASIPLKELEQFNSDIQKLLEPLEAEIQQGVNLKEEDFNKDMSEDNEGTVKELLQRGDNLQQRITDERKREEIKIKQQLLQTKHNALKDLRSQRRKKALEISHQWYQYKRQADDLLKCLDDIEKKLASLPEPRDERKIKEIDRELQKKKEELNAVRRQAEGLSKDGAAMAVEPTQIQLSNRWREIESKFAQFRRLNFAQIHTVREESVTVMTEDMPLEISYVPSTYLTEITHVSQALSEVEQLLNAPDLCAKDFEDLFKQEESLKNIKDNLQQISGRIGIIDKKKTAALQSATPAERAELQEALSWLDFQWERINKMYKDRQGWGPVTLFTITAGGDELVSGKLFRVATRSGQHGAFVDDRCKARDHSCPVKHSSSLPQVMGLPVQSEESVMDSLVPVMTGDRSITRSSSQLRTMVPWWWASRTC
;
A
#
# COMPACT_ATOMS: atom_id res chain seq x y z
N MET A 1 -44.47 -18.09 -27.76
CA MET A 1 -45.35 -18.99 -26.95
C MET A 1 -46.70 -18.37 -26.60
N ALA A 2 -46.76 -17.12 -26.08
CA ALA A 2 -48.03 -16.49 -25.70
C ALA A 2 -49.01 -16.28 -26.89
N THR A 3 -48.49 -15.89 -28.05
CA THR A 3 -49.27 -15.68 -29.28
C THR A 3 -49.89 -16.96 -29.84
N GLN A 4 -49.16 -18.08 -29.83
CA GLN A 4 -49.70 -19.38 -30.27
C GLN A 4 -50.86 -19.86 -29.39
N LYS A 5 -50.73 -19.65 -28.07
CA LYS A 5 -51.77 -20.01 -27.10
C LYS A 5 -53.03 -19.16 -27.28
N GLU A 6 -52.87 -17.88 -27.63
CA GLU A 6 -53.99 -16.99 -27.94
C GLU A 6 -54.66 -17.35 -29.28
N ILE A 7 -53.88 -17.74 -30.31
CA ILE A 7 -54.42 -18.24 -31.59
C ILE A 7 -55.29 -19.49 -31.36
N GLU A 8 -54.82 -20.46 -30.57
CA GLU A 8 -55.61 -21.66 -30.26
C GLU A 8 -56.89 -21.33 -29.47
N LYS A 9 -56.83 -20.37 -28.54
CA LYS A 9 -58.01 -19.90 -27.82
C LYS A 9 -59.02 -19.22 -28.74
N GLN A 10 -58.57 -18.33 -29.62
CA GLN A 10 -59.42 -17.63 -30.59
C GLN A 10 -60.02 -18.59 -31.63
N LYS A 11 -59.31 -19.65 -32.00
CA LYS A 11 -59.81 -20.74 -32.85
C LYS A 11 -60.99 -21.48 -32.22
N VAL A 12 -60.96 -21.71 -30.90
CA VAL A 12 -62.10 -22.30 -30.16
C VAL A 12 -63.28 -21.34 -30.13
N HIS A 13 -63.04 -20.05 -29.86
CA HIS A 13 -64.10 -19.04 -29.91
C HIS A 13 -64.74 -18.90 -31.29
N LEU A 14 -63.96 -18.96 -32.36
CA LEU A 14 -64.47 -18.95 -33.73
C LEU A 14 -65.41 -20.12 -33.99
N LYS A 15 -65.05 -21.35 -33.56
CA LYS A 15 -65.93 -22.52 -33.67
C LYS A 15 -67.27 -22.31 -32.98
N SER A 16 -67.26 -21.80 -31.74
CA SER A 16 -68.51 -21.51 -31.02
C SER A 16 -69.36 -20.42 -31.69
N VAL A 17 -68.73 -19.39 -32.28
CA VAL A 17 -69.44 -18.34 -33.03
C VAL A 17 -70.03 -18.90 -34.33
N THR A 18 -69.32 -19.79 -35.02
CA THR A 18 -69.84 -20.49 -36.21
C THR A 18 -71.01 -21.38 -35.86
N GLU A 19 -70.94 -22.17 -34.77
CA GLU A 19 -72.05 -23.01 -34.30
C GLU A 19 -73.29 -22.19 -33.90
N LEU A 20 -73.09 -21.07 -33.20
CA LEU A 20 -74.17 -20.13 -32.87
C LEU A 20 -74.75 -19.45 -34.11
N GLY A 21 -73.91 -19.12 -35.08
CA GLY A 21 -74.31 -18.54 -36.35
C GLY A 21 -75.17 -19.50 -37.19
N GLU A 22 -74.80 -20.77 -37.25
CA GLU A 22 -75.60 -21.84 -37.88
C GLU A 22 -76.94 -22.03 -37.15
N ALA A 23 -76.96 -22.00 -35.82
CA ALA A 23 -78.22 -22.06 -35.05
C ALA A 23 -79.12 -20.84 -35.35
N LEU A 24 -78.56 -19.62 -35.42
CA LEU A 24 -79.30 -18.40 -35.75
C LEU A 24 -79.86 -18.43 -37.18
N LYS A 25 -79.12 -19.03 -38.12
CA LYS A 25 -79.54 -19.24 -39.51
C LYS A 25 -80.86 -20.01 -39.59
N THR A 26 -81.00 -21.09 -38.80
CA THR A 26 -82.23 -21.90 -38.75
C THR A 26 -83.46 -21.15 -38.22
N VAL A 27 -83.25 -20.12 -37.39
CA VAL A 27 -84.32 -19.33 -36.76
C VAL A 27 -84.73 -18.12 -37.61
N LEU A 28 -83.81 -17.54 -38.37
CA LEU A 28 -84.00 -16.24 -39.05
C LEU A 28 -84.66 -16.30 -40.44
N GLY A 29 -84.83 -17.49 -41.03
CA GLY A 29 -85.53 -17.66 -42.32
C GLY A 29 -85.01 -16.68 -43.41
N LYS A 30 -85.81 -15.70 -43.83
CA LYS A 30 -85.49 -14.75 -44.93
C LYS A 30 -84.26 -13.84 -44.73
N LYS A 31 -83.64 -13.78 -43.54
CA LYS A 31 -82.41 -13.00 -43.24
C LYS A 31 -81.14 -13.85 -43.12
N GLU A 32 -81.22 -15.13 -43.45
CA GLU A 32 -80.14 -16.13 -43.46
C GLU A 32 -78.88 -15.66 -44.21
N THR A 33 -79.04 -14.95 -45.33
CA THR A 33 -77.92 -14.47 -46.16
C THR A 33 -77.01 -13.48 -45.43
N LEU A 34 -77.55 -12.64 -44.53
CA LEU A 34 -76.76 -11.67 -43.78
C LEU A 34 -75.87 -12.35 -42.72
N VAL A 35 -76.36 -13.43 -42.09
CA VAL A 35 -75.59 -14.21 -41.11
C VAL A 35 -74.47 -14.98 -41.82
N GLU A 36 -74.77 -15.56 -42.99
CA GLU A 36 -73.80 -16.21 -43.86
C GLU A 36 -72.69 -15.26 -44.32
N ASP A 37 -73.04 -14.06 -44.78
CA ASP A 37 -72.06 -13.04 -45.20
C ASP A 37 -71.13 -12.60 -44.06
N LYS A 38 -71.64 -12.55 -42.82
CA LYS A 38 -70.84 -12.18 -41.64
C LYS A 38 -69.97 -13.33 -41.14
N LEU A 39 -70.45 -14.57 -41.17
CA LEU A 39 -69.65 -15.75 -40.82
C LEU A 39 -68.55 -16.01 -41.84
N SER A 40 -68.85 -15.89 -43.13
CA SER A 40 -67.86 -16.02 -44.21
C SER A 40 -66.79 -14.93 -44.12
N LEU A 41 -67.18 -13.67 -43.90
CA LEU A 41 -66.23 -12.57 -43.68
C LEU A 41 -65.35 -12.79 -42.43
N LEU A 42 -65.93 -13.24 -41.31
CA LEU A 42 -65.19 -13.56 -40.10
C LEU A 42 -64.18 -14.68 -40.33
N ASN A 43 -64.59 -15.73 -41.06
CA ASN A 43 -63.72 -16.85 -41.41
C ASN A 43 -62.59 -16.41 -42.36
N SER A 44 -62.88 -15.60 -43.37
CA SER A 44 -61.85 -15.04 -44.27
C SER A 44 -60.85 -14.15 -43.52
N ASN A 45 -61.33 -13.29 -42.61
CA ASN A 45 -60.46 -12.47 -41.77
C ASN A 45 -59.60 -13.30 -40.83
N TRP A 46 -60.16 -14.37 -40.24
CA TRP A 46 -59.42 -15.30 -39.40
C TRP A 46 -58.29 -15.97 -40.18
N VAL A 47 -58.59 -16.52 -41.37
CA VAL A 47 -57.58 -17.13 -42.25
C VAL A 47 -56.49 -16.13 -42.64
N ALA A 48 -56.86 -14.88 -42.96
CA ALA A 48 -55.89 -13.84 -43.29
C ALA A 48 -54.96 -13.52 -42.09
N VAL A 49 -55.51 -13.39 -40.88
CA VAL A 49 -54.72 -13.11 -39.67
C VAL A 49 -53.80 -14.29 -39.32
N THR A 50 -54.30 -15.54 -39.38
CA THR A 50 -53.48 -16.72 -39.09
C THR A 50 -52.40 -16.95 -40.13
N SER A 51 -52.74 -16.83 -41.42
CA SER A 51 -51.76 -16.94 -42.51
C SER A 51 -50.67 -15.87 -42.38
N ARG A 52 -51.05 -14.62 -42.08
CA ARG A 52 -50.07 -13.56 -41.85
C ARG A 52 -49.19 -13.83 -40.64
N ALA A 53 -49.76 -14.36 -39.55
CA ALA A 53 -48.99 -14.72 -38.35
C ALA A 53 -48.00 -15.87 -38.64
N GLU A 54 -48.40 -16.88 -39.43
CA GLU A 54 -47.53 -17.98 -39.86
C GLU A 54 -46.38 -17.49 -40.74
N GLU A 55 -46.64 -16.58 -41.70
CA GLU A 55 -45.58 -15.95 -42.50
C GLU A 55 -44.55 -15.21 -41.63
N TRP A 56 -45.01 -14.44 -40.64
CA TRP A 56 -44.13 -13.75 -39.70
C TRP A 56 -43.31 -14.73 -38.86
N LEU A 57 -43.94 -15.82 -38.39
CA LEU A 57 -43.22 -16.85 -37.64
C LEU A 57 -42.13 -17.51 -38.49
N ASN A 58 -42.44 -17.87 -39.73
CA ASN A 58 -41.48 -18.45 -40.66
C ASN A 58 -40.29 -17.51 -40.91
N LEU A 59 -40.57 -16.21 -41.11
CA LEU A 59 -39.54 -15.19 -41.29
C LEU A 59 -38.63 -15.03 -40.06
N LEU A 60 -39.20 -15.13 -38.85
CA LEU A 60 -38.45 -15.08 -37.59
C LEU A 60 -37.59 -16.32 -37.38
N LEU A 61 -38.10 -17.51 -37.70
CA LEU A 61 -37.35 -18.77 -37.63
C LEU A 61 -36.18 -18.79 -38.63
N GLU A 62 -36.41 -18.30 -39.84
CA GLU A 62 -35.36 -18.14 -40.85
C GLU A 62 -34.29 -17.15 -40.37
N TYR A 63 -34.71 -16.02 -39.79
CA TYR A 63 -33.79 -15.05 -39.21
C TYR A 63 -32.95 -15.65 -38.06
N GLN A 64 -33.59 -16.37 -37.14
CA GLN A 64 -32.91 -17.05 -36.05
C GLN A 64 -31.84 -18.00 -36.59
N LYS A 65 -32.19 -18.81 -37.60
CA LYS A 65 -31.25 -19.73 -38.25
C LYS A 65 -30.05 -19.00 -38.87
N HIS A 66 -30.26 -17.87 -39.53
CA HIS A 66 -29.16 -17.08 -40.09
C HIS A 66 -28.25 -16.47 -39.01
N MET A 67 -28.83 -16.00 -37.91
CA MET A 67 -28.07 -15.50 -36.77
C MET A 67 -27.23 -16.59 -36.10
N GLU A 68 -27.82 -17.76 -35.86
CA GLU A 68 -27.12 -18.92 -35.30
C GLU A 68 -25.96 -19.36 -36.20
N ASN A 69 -26.16 -19.41 -37.52
CA ASN A 69 -25.10 -19.74 -38.47
C ASN A 69 -23.99 -18.69 -38.49
N PHE A 70 -24.34 -17.40 -38.39
CA PHE A 70 -23.36 -16.33 -38.26
C PHE A 70 -22.53 -16.48 -36.98
N ASP A 71 -23.17 -16.67 -35.83
CA ASP A 71 -22.50 -16.83 -34.54
C ASP A 71 -21.59 -18.06 -34.52
N GLN A 72 -22.04 -19.21 -35.07
CA GLN A 72 -21.22 -20.42 -35.21
C GLN A 72 -19.98 -20.18 -36.10
N ASN A 73 -20.12 -19.42 -37.18
CA ASN A 73 -19.00 -19.10 -38.05
C ASN A 73 -18.00 -18.16 -37.35
N VAL A 74 -18.49 -17.13 -36.65
CA VAL A 74 -17.65 -16.22 -35.84
C VAL A 74 -16.89 -17.01 -34.77
N GLU A 75 -17.55 -17.90 -34.05
CA GLU A 75 -16.94 -18.74 -33.02
C GLU A 75 -15.85 -19.65 -33.61
N HIS A 76 -16.16 -20.35 -34.70
CA HIS A 76 -15.19 -21.24 -35.36
C HIS A 76 -13.94 -20.50 -35.83
N ILE A 77 -14.10 -19.34 -36.46
CA ILE A 77 -12.97 -18.50 -36.89
C ILE A 77 -12.20 -18.00 -35.67
N THR A 78 -12.89 -17.55 -34.62
CA THR A 78 -12.25 -17.05 -33.40
C THR A 78 -11.40 -18.13 -32.72
N ASN A 79 -11.92 -19.36 -32.63
CA ASN A 79 -11.18 -20.49 -32.06
C ASN A 79 -9.93 -20.83 -32.88
N TRP A 80 -10.02 -20.78 -34.22
CA TRP A 80 -8.85 -20.94 -35.07
C TRP A 80 -7.81 -19.82 -34.85
N ILE A 81 -8.24 -18.56 -34.74
CA ILE A 81 -7.33 -17.42 -34.45
C ILE A 81 -6.59 -17.66 -33.13
N ILE A 82 -7.31 -18.06 -32.07
CA ILE A 82 -6.71 -18.34 -30.75
C ILE A 82 -5.71 -19.50 -30.84
N HIS A 83 -6.05 -20.57 -31.56
CA HIS A 83 -5.17 -21.70 -31.76
C HIS A 83 -3.89 -21.31 -32.52
N ALA A 84 -4.04 -20.52 -33.60
CA ALA A 84 -2.91 -20.02 -34.38
C ALA A 84 -1.99 -19.11 -33.57
N ASP A 85 -2.56 -18.20 -32.77
CA ASP A 85 -1.80 -17.35 -31.84
C ASP A 85 -0.97 -18.21 -30.86
N THR A 86 -1.59 -19.23 -30.26
CA THR A 86 -0.93 -20.13 -29.30
C THR A 86 0.23 -20.89 -29.95
N LEU A 87 0.03 -21.43 -31.16
CA LEU A 87 1.07 -22.14 -31.90
C LEU A 87 2.24 -21.22 -32.28
N LEU A 88 1.96 -19.97 -32.66
CA LEU A 88 3.00 -18.99 -32.94
C LEU A 88 3.84 -18.71 -31.69
N ASP A 89 3.21 -18.49 -30.55
CA ASP A 89 3.89 -18.21 -29.28
C ASP A 89 4.75 -19.41 -28.81
N GLU A 90 4.25 -20.64 -28.96
CA GLU A 90 5.03 -21.84 -28.66
C GLU A 90 6.20 -22.05 -29.62
N SER A 91 6.05 -21.66 -30.90
CA SER A 91 7.09 -21.82 -31.91
C SER A 91 8.33 -20.96 -31.65
N GLU A 92 8.19 -19.86 -30.92
CA GLU A 92 9.30 -18.98 -30.55
C GLU A 92 10.31 -19.64 -29.61
N LYS A 93 9.85 -20.60 -28.81
CA LYS A 93 10.70 -21.38 -27.88
C LYS A 93 11.42 -22.53 -28.58
N LYS A 94 11.05 -22.83 -29.84
CA LYS A 94 11.54 -23.97 -30.61
C LYS A 94 12.72 -23.57 -31.51
N LYS A 95 13.41 -24.57 -32.06
CA LYS A 95 14.53 -24.33 -32.99
C LYS A 95 14.04 -23.64 -34.27
N PRO A 96 14.88 -22.85 -34.97
CA PRO A 96 14.47 -22.10 -36.17
C PRO A 96 13.78 -22.95 -37.24
N GLN A 97 14.24 -24.19 -37.44
CA GLN A 97 13.62 -25.13 -38.38
C GLN A 97 12.18 -25.48 -38.02
N GLN A 98 11.92 -25.78 -36.74
CA GLN A 98 10.58 -26.11 -36.24
C GLN A 98 9.65 -24.90 -36.29
N LYS A 99 10.17 -23.69 -36.08
CA LYS A 99 9.42 -22.44 -36.23
C LYS A 99 8.98 -22.21 -37.68
N GLU A 100 9.88 -22.41 -38.63
CA GLU A 100 9.59 -22.32 -40.06
C GLU A 100 8.49 -23.32 -40.49
N ASP A 101 8.54 -24.55 -39.97
CA ASP A 101 7.54 -25.58 -40.27
C ASP A 101 6.14 -25.23 -39.72
N VAL A 102 6.08 -24.66 -38.51
CA VAL A 102 4.82 -24.15 -37.92
C VAL A 102 4.27 -22.98 -38.75
N LEU A 103 5.11 -22.04 -39.17
CA LEU A 103 4.70 -20.92 -40.01
C LEU A 103 4.15 -21.38 -41.37
N LYS A 104 4.78 -22.38 -42.01
CA LYS A 104 4.29 -22.96 -43.26
C LYS A 104 2.92 -23.60 -43.09
N ARG A 105 2.71 -24.37 -42.01
CA ARG A 105 1.42 -24.96 -41.68
C ARG A 105 0.35 -23.89 -41.46
N LEU A 106 0.61 -22.91 -40.60
CA LEU A 106 -0.34 -21.84 -40.29
C LEU A 106 -0.67 -20.98 -41.52
N LYS A 107 0.29 -20.80 -42.44
CA LYS A 107 0.04 -20.11 -43.71
C LYS A 107 -0.92 -20.87 -44.62
N ALA A 108 -0.84 -22.20 -44.65
CA ALA A 108 -1.79 -23.03 -45.37
C ALA A 108 -3.19 -22.95 -44.74
N GLU A 109 -3.29 -23.16 -43.42
CA GLU A 109 -4.57 -23.06 -42.70
C GLU A 109 -5.22 -21.67 -42.83
N MET A 110 -4.41 -20.60 -42.79
CA MET A 110 -4.89 -19.23 -43.00
C MET A 110 -5.51 -19.06 -44.39
N ASN A 111 -4.94 -19.69 -45.41
CA ASN A 111 -5.50 -19.63 -46.77
C ASN A 111 -6.84 -20.40 -46.84
N ASP A 112 -6.98 -21.48 -46.10
CA ASP A 112 -8.24 -22.25 -46.01
C ASP A 112 -9.33 -21.50 -45.23
N MET A 113 -8.94 -20.74 -44.20
CA MET A 113 -9.86 -19.95 -43.37
C MET A 113 -10.32 -18.65 -44.01
N ARG A 114 -9.51 -18.05 -44.90
CA ARG A 114 -9.81 -16.77 -45.56
C ARG A 114 -11.16 -16.75 -46.30
N PRO A 115 -11.53 -17.75 -47.13
CA PRO A 115 -12.88 -17.83 -47.72
C PRO A 115 -14.01 -17.88 -46.69
N LYS A 116 -13.79 -18.50 -45.52
CA LYS A 116 -14.80 -18.60 -44.46
C LYS A 116 -15.01 -17.24 -43.77
N VAL A 117 -13.94 -16.47 -43.58
CA VAL A 117 -14.01 -15.07 -43.09
C VAL A 117 -14.78 -14.20 -44.08
N ASP A 118 -14.47 -14.33 -45.38
CA ASP A 118 -15.17 -13.60 -46.44
C ASP A 118 -16.67 -13.95 -46.47
N SER A 119 -17.03 -15.23 -46.43
CA SER A 119 -18.43 -15.67 -46.36
C SER A 119 -19.15 -15.15 -45.10
N THR A 120 -18.47 -15.12 -43.95
CA THR A 120 -19.04 -14.60 -42.70
C THR A 120 -19.28 -13.09 -42.78
N ARG A 121 -18.39 -12.35 -43.44
CA ARG A 121 -18.55 -10.91 -43.73
C ARG A 121 -19.73 -10.65 -44.68
N ASP A 122 -19.90 -11.47 -45.71
CA ASP A 122 -21.04 -11.36 -46.63
C ASP A 122 -22.36 -11.67 -45.92
N GLN A 123 -22.38 -12.69 -45.06
CA GLN A 123 -23.54 -13.01 -44.20
C GLN A 123 -23.88 -11.84 -43.26
N ALA A 124 -22.89 -11.25 -42.61
CA ALA A 124 -23.07 -10.07 -41.77
C ALA A 124 -23.68 -8.90 -42.56
N THR A 125 -23.15 -8.63 -43.75
CA THR A 125 -23.64 -7.55 -44.62
C THR A 125 -25.11 -7.77 -45.01
N ASN A 126 -25.48 -8.99 -45.37
CA ASN A 126 -26.86 -9.35 -45.69
C ASN A 126 -27.80 -9.16 -44.49
N LEU A 127 -27.39 -9.65 -43.31
CA LEU A 127 -28.16 -9.52 -42.08
C LEU A 127 -28.36 -8.05 -41.66
N MET A 128 -27.35 -7.21 -41.82
CA MET A 128 -27.43 -5.78 -41.52
C MET A 128 -28.29 -5.01 -42.53
N ALA A 129 -28.26 -5.39 -43.82
CA ALA A 129 -29.04 -4.72 -44.86
C ALA A 129 -30.55 -5.02 -44.76
N ASN A 130 -30.92 -6.25 -44.39
CA ASN A 130 -32.30 -6.74 -44.53
C ASN A 130 -33.14 -6.70 -43.25
N ARG A 131 -32.56 -6.36 -42.08
CA ARG A 131 -33.20 -6.58 -40.77
C ARG A 131 -33.20 -5.36 -39.82
N GLY A 132 -32.88 -4.16 -40.32
CA GLY A 132 -32.98 -2.90 -39.58
C GLY A 132 -31.86 -2.63 -38.56
N ASP A 133 -31.96 -1.49 -37.86
CA ASP A 133 -30.86 -0.92 -37.05
C ASP A 133 -30.47 -1.76 -35.82
N HIS A 134 -31.42 -2.47 -35.21
CA HIS A 134 -31.12 -3.33 -34.06
C HIS A 134 -30.14 -4.45 -34.44
N CYS A 135 -30.33 -5.04 -35.62
CA CYS A 135 -29.48 -6.09 -36.15
C CYS A 135 -28.06 -5.56 -36.41
N ARG A 136 -27.95 -4.35 -36.96
CA ARG A 136 -26.69 -3.64 -37.17
C ARG A 136 -25.91 -3.46 -35.87
N LYS A 137 -26.54 -2.96 -34.81
CA LYS A 137 -25.90 -2.73 -33.50
C LYS A 137 -25.30 -4.00 -32.89
N VAL A 138 -25.85 -5.18 -33.18
CA VAL A 138 -25.37 -6.46 -32.64
C VAL A 138 -24.28 -7.08 -33.53
N ILE A 139 -24.42 -6.99 -34.85
CA ILE A 139 -23.54 -7.69 -35.81
C ILE A 139 -22.29 -6.88 -36.12
N GLU A 140 -22.42 -5.57 -36.30
CA GLU A 140 -21.34 -4.65 -36.66
C GLU A 140 -20.11 -4.74 -35.73
N PRO A 141 -20.26 -4.73 -34.38
CA PRO A 141 -19.10 -4.89 -33.49
C PRO A 141 -18.45 -6.28 -33.63
N LYS A 142 -19.26 -7.35 -33.73
CA LYS A 142 -18.77 -8.73 -33.86
C LYS A 142 -17.93 -8.93 -35.13
N ILE A 143 -18.42 -8.46 -36.28
CA ILE A 143 -17.70 -8.62 -37.55
C ILE A 143 -16.48 -7.70 -37.66
N SER A 144 -16.56 -6.49 -37.09
CA SER A 144 -15.42 -5.55 -37.05
C SER A 144 -14.27 -6.11 -36.22
N GLU A 145 -14.57 -6.65 -35.05
CA GLU A 145 -13.59 -7.30 -34.18
C GLU A 145 -12.98 -8.55 -34.85
N LEU A 146 -13.82 -9.40 -35.46
CA LEU A 146 -13.34 -10.59 -36.17
C LEU A 146 -12.37 -10.22 -37.30
N ASN A 147 -12.71 -9.21 -38.10
CA ASN A 147 -11.86 -8.72 -39.20
C ASN A 147 -10.54 -8.14 -38.67
N HIS A 148 -10.60 -7.36 -37.58
CA HIS A 148 -9.42 -6.80 -36.95
C HIS A 148 -8.47 -7.90 -36.47
N ARG A 149 -8.98 -8.88 -35.71
CA ARG A 149 -8.19 -10.01 -35.20
C ARG A 149 -7.65 -10.89 -36.32
N PHE A 150 -8.44 -11.17 -37.35
CA PHE A 150 -8.00 -11.95 -38.50
C PHE A 150 -6.89 -11.25 -39.30
N ALA A 151 -6.96 -9.92 -39.44
CA ALA A 151 -5.90 -9.14 -40.07
C ALA A 151 -4.60 -9.17 -39.23
N ALA A 152 -4.71 -9.04 -37.91
CA ALA A 152 -3.58 -9.08 -36.99
C ALA A 152 -2.84 -10.43 -37.06
N ILE A 153 -3.56 -11.55 -36.92
CA ILE A 153 -2.96 -12.90 -37.01
C ILE A 153 -2.39 -13.17 -38.41
N SER A 154 -3.08 -12.74 -39.47
CA SER A 154 -2.58 -12.86 -40.84
C SER A 154 -1.24 -12.15 -41.04
N HIS A 155 -1.09 -10.97 -40.43
CA HIS A 155 0.16 -10.22 -40.47
C HIS A 155 1.27 -10.93 -39.67
N ARG A 156 0.98 -11.45 -38.48
CA ARG A 156 1.94 -12.25 -37.70
C ARG A 156 2.44 -13.47 -38.47
N ILE A 157 1.54 -14.24 -39.06
CA ILE A 157 1.88 -15.44 -39.84
C ILE A 157 2.78 -15.07 -41.04
N LYS A 158 2.47 -13.96 -41.74
CA LYS A 158 3.28 -13.50 -42.88
C LYS A 158 4.67 -13.02 -42.50
N THR A 159 4.80 -12.36 -41.35
CA THR A 159 6.07 -11.75 -40.92
C THR A 159 6.94 -12.69 -40.07
N GLY A 160 6.36 -13.76 -39.51
CA GLY A 160 7.07 -14.70 -38.62
C GLY A 160 7.57 -14.06 -37.33
N LYS A 161 7.11 -12.84 -37.02
CA LYS A 161 7.47 -12.06 -35.84
C LYS A 161 6.51 -12.36 -34.69
N ALA A 162 7.05 -12.36 -33.47
CA ALA A 162 6.29 -12.52 -32.24
C ALA A 162 5.18 -11.46 -32.08
N SER A 163 4.01 -11.81 -31.53
CA SER A 163 3.03 -10.82 -31.02
C SER A 163 3.57 -10.17 -29.78
N ILE A 164 4.19 -10.99 -28.93
CA ILE A 164 4.59 -10.59 -27.60
C ILE A 164 6.06 -10.25 -27.74
N PRO A 165 6.45 -8.98 -27.64
CA PRO A 165 7.85 -8.66 -27.44
C PRO A 165 8.19 -9.06 -26.00
N LEU A 166 8.27 -10.36 -25.72
CA LEU A 166 8.41 -10.92 -24.37
C LEU A 166 9.66 -10.33 -23.70
N LYS A 167 10.74 -10.19 -24.47
CA LYS A 167 11.96 -9.51 -24.05
C LYS A 167 11.75 -8.02 -23.77
N GLU A 168 10.97 -7.30 -24.59
CA GLU A 168 10.72 -5.87 -24.33
C GLU A 168 9.78 -5.66 -23.14
N LEU A 169 8.85 -6.60 -22.90
CA LEU A 169 7.93 -6.63 -21.76
C LEU A 169 8.68 -6.95 -20.46
N GLU A 170 9.55 -7.97 -20.48
CA GLU A 170 10.47 -8.28 -19.37
C GLU A 170 11.39 -7.09 -19.07
N GLN A 171 11.95 -6.48 -20.12
CA GLN A 171 12.78 -5.29 -19.98
C GLN A 171 11.98 -4.12 -19.40
N PHE A 172 10.77 -3.86 -19.91
CA PHE A 172 9.88 -2.82 -19.39
C PHE A 172 9.53 -3.05 -17.92
N ASN A 173 9.22 -4.29 -17.55
CA ASN A 173 8.94 -4.66 -16.17
C ASN A 173 10.17 -4.43 -15.27
N SER A 174 11.37 -4.79 -15.74
CA SER A 174 12.63 -4.53 -15.04
C SER A 174 12.89 -3.03 -14.87
N ASP A 175 12.70 -2.25 -15.93
CA ASP A 175 12.93 -0.81 -15.95
C ASP A 175 11.93 -0.07 -15.03
N ILE A 176 10.66 -0.46 -15.03
CA ILE A 176 9.66 0.05 -14.07
C ILE A 176 10.11 -0.24 -12.64
N GLN A 177 10.51 -1.47 -12.35
CA GLN A 177 10.89 -1.85 -10.98
C GLN A 177 12.11 -1.05 -10.50
N LYS A 178 13.12 -0.89 -11.37
CA LYS A 178 14.32 -0.09 -11.09
C LYS A 178 14.01 1.38 -10.83
N LEU A 179 12.98 1.95 -11.45
CA LEU A 179 12.57 3.33 -11.22
C LEU A 179 11.65 3.49 -10.01
N LEU A 180 10.83 2.48 -9.71
CA LEU A 180 9.97 2.48 -8.53
C LEU A 180 10.78 2.47 -7.23
N GLU A 181 11.89 1.74 -7.17
CA GLU A 181 12.72 1.63 -5.96
C GLU A 181 13.23 2.99 -5.42
N PRO A 182 13.89 3.86 -6.21
CA PRO A 182 14.31 5.18 -5.73
C PRO A 182 13.13 6.12 -5.47
N LEU A 183 12.05 6.03 -6.26
CA LEU A 183 10.83 6.82 -6.02
C LEU A 183 10.19 6.48 -4.66
N GLU A 184 10.07 5.18 -4.35
CA GLU A 184 9.53 4.68 -3.09
C GLU A 184 10.41 5.11 -1.91
N ALA A 185 11.74 4.96 -2.02
CA ALA A 185 12.67 5.37 -1.00
C ALA A 185 12.60 6.88 -0.69
N GLU A 186 12.41 7.72 -1.71
CA GLU A 186 12.25 9.16 -1.51
C GLU A 186 10.87 9.52 -0.94
N ILE A 187 9.81 8.80 -1.31
CA ILE A 187 8.48 8.98 -0.70
C ILE A 187 8.51 8.64 0.79
N GLN A 188 9.24 7.59 1.20
CA GLN A 188 9.39 7.21 2.62
C GLN A 188 10.05 8.31 3.46
N GLN A 189 10.88 9.17 2.85
CA GLN A 189 11.47 10.33 3.53
C GLN A 189 10.45 11.45 3.77
N GLY A 190 9.32 11.43 3.06
CA GLY A 190 8.20 12.35 3.24
C GLY A 190 8.59 13.80 3.01
N VAL A 191 8.31 14.65 4.00
CA VAL A 191 8.54 16.10 3.94
C VAL A 191 9.79 16.51 4.77
N ASN A 192 10.71 15.59 5.01
CA ASN A 192 11.98 15.89 5.68
C ASN A 192 12.93 16.59 4.70
N LEU A 193 13.46 17.74 5.10
CA LEU A 193 14.26 18.59 4.23
C LEU A 193 15.67 18.05 4.08
N LYS A 194 16.13 18.01 2.84
CA LYS A 194 17.52 17.75 2.48
C LYS A 194 18.25 19.05 2.22
N GLU A 195 19.57 19.00 2.28
CA GLU A 195 20.42 20.10 1.86
C GLU A 195 20.14 20.53 0.40
N GLU A 196 19.82 19.59 -0.48
CA GLU A 196 19.44 19.85 -1.87
C GLU A 196 18.18 20.71 -2.00
N ASP A 197 17.24 20.62 -1.06
CA ASP A 197 15.96 21.33 -1.11
C ASP A 197 16.13 22.85 -0.91
N PHE A 198 17.29 23.29 -0.39
CA PHE A 198 17.65 24.71 -0.27
C PHE A 198 18.30 25.27 -1.55
N ASN A 199 18.65 24.43 -2.52
CA ASN A 199 19.23 24.86 -3.78
C ASN A 199 18.14 25.24 -4.79
N LYS A 200 18.14 26.50 -5.23
CA LYS A 200 17.13 27.06 -6.14
C LYS A 200 17.21 26.52 -7.59
N ASP A 201 18.37 25.98 -7.98
CA ASP A 201 18.69 25.60 -9.36
C ASP A 201 18.54 24.10 -9.66
N MET A 202 18.04 23.28 -8.72
CA MET A 202 17.81 21.86 -8.97
C MET A 202 16.57 21.67 -9.86
N SER A 203 16.81 21.48 -11.16
CA SER A 203 15.79 21.10 -12.13
C SER A 203 15.24 19.70 -11.86
N GLU A 204 13.99 19.46 -12.26
CA GLU A 204 13.29 18.17 -12.12
C GLU A 204 13.89 17.09 -13.04
N ASP A 205 15.09 16.60 -12.71
CA ASP A 205 15.95 15.79 -13.60
C ASP A 205 15.36 14.42 -13.97
N ASN A 206 14.28 13.99 -13.30
CA ASN A 206 13.66 12.67 -13.50
C ASN A 206 12.33 12.71 -14.27
N GLU A 207 11.83 13.89 -14.68
CA GLU A 207 10.53 13.96 -15.36
C GLU A 207 10.57 13.33 -16.76
N GLY A 208 11.71 13.41 -17.45
CA GLY A 208 11.92 12.83 -18.78
C GLY A 208 11.86 11.31 -18.77
N THR A 209 12.60 10.66 -17.87
CA THR A 209 12.70 9.19 -17.81
C THR A 209 11.36 8.54 -17.48
N VAL A 210 10.57 9.14 -16.57
CA VAL A 210 9.22 8.65 -16.25
C VAL A 210 8.29 8.78 -17.45
N LYS A 211 8.31 9.93 -18.15
CA LYS A 211 7.49 10.14 -19.36
C LYS A 211 7.85 9.16 -20.48
N GLU A 212 9.13 8.93 -20.73
CA GLU A 212 9.61 7.97 -21.73
C GLU A 212 9.14 6.54 -21.42
N LEU A 213 9.25 6.12 -20.17
CA LEU A 213 8.85 4.78 -19.77
C LEU A 213 7.33 4.58 -19.84
N LEU A 214 6.55 5.59 -19.45
CA LEU A 214 5.10 5.57 -19.62
C LEU A 214 4.73 5.46 -21.10
N GLN A 215 5.35 6.27 -21.98
CA GLN A 215 5.12 6.20 -23.42
C GLN A 215 5.51 4.83 -24.00
N ARG A 216 6.59 4.22 -23.52
CA ARG A 216 6.97 2.85 -23.91
C ARG A 216 5.92 1.83 -23.48
N GLY A 217 5.33 1.98 -22.30
CA GLY A 217 4.21 1.15 -21.84
C GLY A 217 2.97 1.28 -22.74
N ASP A 218 2.61 2.48 -23.18
CA ASP A 218 1.48 2.71 -24.08
C ASP A 218 1.69 2.05 -25.44
N ASN A 219 2.91 2.14 -25.98
CA ASN A 219 3.29 1.45 -27.22
C ASN A 219 3.23 -0.07 -27.07
N LEU A 220 3.61 -0.62 -25.91
CA LEU A 220 3.51 -2.06 -25.63
C LEU A 220 2.06 -2.52 -25.53
N GLN A 221 1.20 -1.75 -24.86
CA GLN A 221 -0.24 -2.06 -24.76
C GLN A 221 -0.90 -2.17 -26.14
N GLN A 222 -0.57 -1.26 -27.07
CA GLN A 222 -1.14 -1.29 -28.43
C GLN A 222 -0.76 -2.54 -29.23
N ARG A 223 0.39 -3.16 -28.92
CA ARG A 223 0.92 -4.32 -29.66
C ARG A 223 0.55 -5.65 -29.05
N ILE A 224 0.25 -5.69 -27.74
CA ILE A 224 -0.07 -6.93 -27.02
C ILE A 224 -1.55 -7.28 -27.19
N THR A 225 -1.83 -8.48 -27.71
CA THR A 225 -3.19 -9.02 -27.88
C THR A 225 -3.74 -9.72 -26.63
N ASP A 226 -2.86 -10.08 -25.69
CA ASP A 226 -3.20 -10.72 -24.41
C ASP A 226 -3.75 -9.68 -23.42
N GLU A 227 -5.05 -9.76 -23.15
CA GLU A 227 -5.76 -8.80 -22.28
C GLU A 227 -5.19 -8.77 -20.85
N ARG A 228 -4.77 -9.93 -20.32
CA ARG A 228 -4.20 -10.02 -18.97
C ARG A 228 -2.87 -9.27 -18.89
N LYS A 229 -1.99 -9.47 -19.87
CA LYS A 229 -0.69 -8.76 -19.93
C LYS A 229 -0.86 -7.27 -20.17
N ARG A 230 -1.84 -6.87 -20.98
CA ARG A 230 -2.19 -5.47 -21.21
C ARG A 230 -2.61 -4.79 -19.91
N GLU A 231 -3.48 -5.43 -19.12
CA GLU A 231 -3.91 -4.89 -17.83
C GLU A 231 -2.76 -4.86 -16.81
N GLU A 232 -1.87 -5.87 -16.79
CA GLU A 232 -0.67 -5.84 -15.95
C GLU A 232 0.25 -4.65 -16.25
N ILE A 233 0.45 -4.31 -17.52
CA ILE A 233 1.23 -3.13 -17.94
C ILE A 233 0.55 -1.85 -17.45
N LYS A 234 -0.76 -1.75 -17.65
CA LYS A 234 -1.56 -0.59 -17.24
C LYS A 234 -1.53 -0.37 -15.73
N ILE A 235 -1.66 -1.42 -14.93
CA ILE A 235 -1.53 -1.35 -13.46
C ILE A 235 -0.14 -0.82 -13.07
N LYS A 236 0.93 -1.30 -13.72
CA LYS A 236 2.30 -0.85 -13.43
C LYS A 236 2.54 0.61 -13.83
N GLN A 237 1.99 1.04 -14.97
CA GLN A 237 2.05 2.46 -15.37
C GLN A 237 1.27 3.34 -14.40
N GLN A 238 0.08 2.93 -13.97
CA GLN A 238 -0.70 3.65 -12.97
C GLN A 238 0.04 3.76 -11.64
N LEU A 239 0.70 2.68 -11.20
CA LEU A 239 1.52 2.69 -10.00
C LEU A 239 2.68 3.69 -10.13
N LEU A 240 3.44 3.63 -11.23
CA LEU A 240 4.54 4.56 -11.48
C LEU A 240 4.07 6.01 -11.53
N GLN A 241 2.97 6.29 -12.23
CA GLN A 241 2.38 7.62 -12.32
C GLN A 241 1.95 8.14 -10.94
N THR A 242 1.29 7.30 -10.16
CA THR A 242 0.81 7.65 -8.81
C THR A 242 1.98 7.98 -7.89
N LYS A 243 3.03 7.14 -7.89
CA LYS A 243 4.24 7.36 -7.09
C LYS A 243 4.97 8.63 -7.54
N HIS A 244 5.10 8.85 -8.85
CA HIS A 244 5.73 10.05 -9.38
C HIS A 244 4.98 11.33 -9.00
N ASN A 245 3.65 11.33 -9.11
CA ASN A 245 2.81 12.47 -8.71
C ASN A 245 2.92 12.74 -7.20
N ALA A 246 2.84 11.69 -6.38
CA ALA A 246 3.01 11.82 -4.93
C ALA A 246 4.38 12.43 -4.58
N LEU A 247 5.45 12.01 -5.28
CA LEU A 247 6.77 12.58 -5.07
C LEU A 247 6.86 14.05 -5.51
N LYS A 248 6.22 14.41 -6.62
CA LYS A 248 6.14 15.80 -7.10
C LYS A 248 5.49 16.71 -6.05
N ASP A 249 4.40 16.24 -5.44
CA ASP A 249 3.72 16.95 -4.37
C ASP A 249 4.58 17.07 -3.11
N LEU A 250 5.24 15.99 -2.69
CA LEU A 250 6.16 16.00 -1.55
C LEU A 250 7.35 16.95 -1.76
N ARG A 251 7.97 16.93 -2.95
CA ARG A 251 9.05 17.87 -3.31
C ARG A 251 8.57 19.32 -3.31
N SER A 252 7.35 19.58 -3.78
CA SER A 252 6.74 20.91 -3.71
C SER A 252 6.55 21.37 -2.26
N GLN A 253 6.07 20.49 -1.37
CA GLN A 253 5.93 20.76 0.06
C GLN A 253 7.28 21.01 0.74
N ARG A 254 8.30 20.20 0.43
CA ARG A 254 9.67 20.38 0.94
C ARG A 254 10.24 21.74 0.53
N ARG A 255 10.14 22.12 -0.75
CA ARG A 255 10.59 23.45 -1.21
C ARG A 255 9.91 24.60 -0.46
N LYS A 256 8.59 24.49 -0.20
CA LYS A 256 7.88 25.51 0.57
C LYS A 256 8.41 25.63 2.00
N LYS A 257 8.59 24.51 2.70
CA LYS A 257 9.18 24.49 4.05
C LYS A 257 10.63 24.97 4.07
N ALA A 258 11.43 24.58 3.08
CA ALA A 258 12.82 25.02 2.95
C ALA A 258 12.90 26.55 2.84
N LEU A 259 12.00 27.18 2.09
CA LEU A 259 11.92 28.64 2.00
C LEU A 259 11.62 29.29 3.36
N GLU A 260 10.72 28.71 4.15
CA GLU A 260 10.31 29.21 5.46
C GLU A 260 11.49 29.26 6.46
N ILE A 261 12.36 28.25 6.46
CA ILE A 261 13.50 28.15 7.39
C ILE A 261 14.86 28.49 6.75
N SER A 262 14.86 28.89 5.48
CA SER A 262 16.07 29.10 4.66
C SER A 262 17.12 29.97 5.36
N HIS A 263 16.69 31.10 5.91
CA HIS A 263 17.58 32.04 6.58
C HIS A 263 18.32 31.40 7.76
N GLN A 264 17.60 30.68 8.62
CA GLN A 264 18.15 30.01 9.80
C GLN A 264 19.10 28.88 9.39
N TRP A 265 18.74 28.13 8.34
CA TRP A 265 19.58 27.06 7.82
C TRP A 265 20.91 27.57 7.24
N TYR A 266 20.89 28.64 6.45
CA TYR A 266 22.12 29.24 5.92
C TYR A 266 23.01 29.83 7.03
N GLN A 267 22.41 30.41 8.07
CA GLN A 267 23.17 30.86 9.25
C GLN A 267 23.84 29.70 9.97
N TYR A 268 23.09 28.64 10.26
CA TYR A 268 23.61 27.42 10.86
C TYR A 268 24.76 26.84 10.03
N LYS A 269 24.55 26.66 8.73
CA LYS A 269 25.53 26.08 7.82
C LYS A 269 26.83 26.87 7.82
N ARG A 270 26.74 28.20 7.70
CA ARG A 270 27.91 29.08 7.77
C ARG A 270 28.65 28.94 9.12
N GLN A 271 27.93 28.94 10.24
CA GLN A 271 28.55 28.84 11.56
C GLN A 271 29.18 27.46 11.79
N ALA A 272 28.56 26.40 11.28
CA ALA A 272 29.10 25.04 11.32
C ALA A 272 30.39 24.92 10.48
N ASP A 273 30.41 25.48 9.27
CA ASP A 273 31.58 25.50 8.38
C ASP A 273 32.72 26.34 8.98
N ASP A 274 32.41 27.52 9.52
CA ASP A 274 33.38 28.40 10.19
C ASP A 274 34.02 27.69 11.41
N LEU A 275 33.23 26.92 12.17
CA LEU A 275 33.72 26.14 13.31
C LEU A 275 34.57 24.95 12.86
N LEU A 276 34.17 24.21 11.82
CA LEU A 276 34.98 23.13 11.23
C LEU A 276 36.35 23.67 10.79
N LYS A 277 36.36 24.80 10.08
CA LYS A 277 37.60 25.46 9.66
C LYS A 277 38.45 25.90 10.85
N CYS A 278 37.83 26.46 11.90
CA CYS A 278 38.55 26.83 13.12
C CYS A 278 39.21 25.62 13.79
N LEU A 279 38.54 24.46 13.81
CA LEU A 279 39.08 23.22 14.33
C LEU A 279 40.29 22.73 13.50
N ASP A 280 40.21 22.81 12.17
CA ASP A 280 41.34 22.50 11.29
C ASP A 280 42.54 23.43 11.55
N ASP A 281 42.29 24.72 11.77
CA ASP A 281 43.34 25.69 12.06
C ASP A 281 43.97 25.47 13.44
N ILE A 282 43.18 25.10 14.46
CA ILE A 282 43.69 24.66 15.77
C ILE A 282 44.58 23.42 15.62
N GLU A 283 44.16 22.45 14.83
CA GLU A 283 44.94 21.24 14.56
C GLU A 283 46.26 21.55 13.84
N LYS A 284 46.26 22.44 12.85
CA LYS A 284 47.49 22.92 12.20
C LYS A 284 48.41 23.65 13.16
N LYS A 285 47.87 24.54 14.01
CA LYS A 285 48.65 25.22 15.06
C LYS A 285 49.33 24.20 15.98
N LEU A 286 48.60 23.16 16.42
CA LEU A 286 49.13 22.07 17.24
C LEU A 286 50.20 21.24 16.54
N ALA A 287 50.10 21.05 15.22
CA ALA A 287 51.08 20.33 14.43
C ALA A 287 52.35 21.16 14.16
N SER A 288 52.23 22.49 14.05
CA SER A 288 53.33 23.41 13.74
C SER A 288 54.27 23.74 14.91
N LEU A 289 53.96 23.25 16.12
CA LEU A 289 54.79 23.52 17.30
C LEU A 289 56.14 22.77 17.22
N PRO A 290 57.27 23.45 17.49
CA PRO A 290 58.58 22.80 17.58
C PRO A 290 58.61 21.73 18.68
N GLU A 291 59.41 20.68 18.50
CA GLU A 291 59.73 19.71 19.54
C GLU A 291 60.99 20.19 20.28
N PRO A 292 60.99 20.40 21.63
CA PRO A 292 59.94 20.13 22.61
C PRO A 292 58.78 21.14 22.56
N ARG A 293 57.55 20.63 22.71
CA ARG A 293 56.34 21.45 22.59
C ARG A 293 56.28 22.51 23.70
N ASP A 294 56.19 23.77 23.30
CA ASP A 294 56.06 24.91 24.21
C ASP A 294 54.74 24.85 24.99
N GLU A 295 54.85 24.59 26.29
CA GLU A 295 53.72 24.41 27.21
C GLU A 295 52.84 25.66 27.32
N ARG A 296 53.42 26.86 27.16
CA ARG A 296 52.65 28.12 27.19
C ARG A 296 51.77 28.25 25.96
N LYS A 297 52.31 27.89 24.79
CA LYS A 297 51.56 27.89 23.52
C LYS A 297 50.47 26.83 23.50
N ILE A 298 50.70 25.63 24.04
CA ILE A 298 49.65 24.61 24.19
C ILE A 298 48.50 25.13 25.06
N LYS A 299 48.81 25.77 26.20
CA LYS A 299 47.79 26.36 27.08
C LYS A 299 47.01 27.49 26.42
N GLU A 300 47.65 28.26 25.53
CA GLU A 300 46.97 29.30 24.75
C GLU A 300 46.00 28.69 23.73
N ILE A 301 46.42 27.67 22.98
CA ILE A 301 45.55 26.97 22.02
C ILE A 301 44.41 26.23 22.74
N ASP A 302 44.64 25.64 23.93
CA ASP A 302 43.57 25.03 24.74
C ASP A 302 42.55 26.08 25.20
N ARG A 303 42.97 27.30 25.56
CA ARG A 303 42.04 28.41 25.86
C ARG A 303 41.25 28.83 24.61
N GLU A 304 41.88 28.90 23.44
CA GLU A 304 41.17 29.16 22.18
C GLU A 304 40.10 28.08 21.93
N LEU A 305 40.45 26.80 22.10
CA LEU A 305 39.51 25.68 21.97
C LEU A 305 38.36 25.78 22.97
N GLN A 306 38.64 26.06 24.25
CA GLN A 306 37.57 26.22 25.25
C GLN A 306 36.65 27.40 24.93
N LYS A 307 37.17 28.51 24.39
CA LYS A 307 36.34 29.65 23.94
C LYS A 307 35.38 29.24 22.82
N LYS A 308 35.81 28.33 21.93
CA LYS A 308 34.98 27.81 20.83
C LYS A 308 33.91 26.81 21.29
N LYS A 309 33.95 26.33 22.53
CA LYS A 309 32.97 25.38 23.06
C LYS A 309 31.57 25.96 23.16
N GLU A 310 31.45 27.24 23.49
CA GLU A 310 30.15 27.92 23.54
C GLU A 310 29.53 28.08 22.15
N GLU A 311 30.36 28.40 21.14
CA GLU A 311 29.95 28.46 19.73
C GLU A 311 29.47 27.08 19.24
N LEU A 312 30.19 26.00 19.57
CA LEU A 312 29.74 24.63 19.26
C LEU A 312 28.37 24.33 19.88
N ASN A 313 28.16 24.70 21.15
CA ASN A 313 26.87 24.50 21.81
C ASN A 313 25.76 25.33 21.18
N ALA A 314 26.05 26.55 20.70
CA ALA A 314 25.08 27.37 19.99
C ALA A 314 24.70 26.74 18.64
N VAL A 315 25.68 26.29 17.85
CA VAL A 315 25.46 25.58 16.57
C VAL A 315 24.67 24.28 16.80
N ARG A 316 24.95 23.54 17.88
CA ARG A 316 24.17 22.35 18.26
C ARG A 316 22.71 22.66 18.54
N ARG A 317 22.42 23.73 19.29
CA ARG A 317 21.03 24.15 19.56
C ARG A 317 20.31 24.60 18.29
N GLN A 318 21.01 25.27 17.38
CA GLN A 318 20.44 25.62 16.07
C GLN A 318 20.11 24.38 15.24
N ALA A 319 21.01 23.38 15.21
CA ALA A 319 20.74 22.10 14.55
C ALA A 319 19.51 21.41 15.16
N GLU A 320 19.37 21.39 16.49
CA GLU A 320 18.20 20.83 17.17
C GLU A 320 16.90 21.59 16.83
N GLY A 321 16.96 22.92 16.73
CA GLY A 321 15.82 23.74 16.29
C GLY A 321 15.41 23.42 14.86
N LEU A 322 16.37 23.46 13.93
CA LEU A 322 16.14 23.12 12.52
C LEU A 322 15.67 21.67 12.34
N SER A 323 16.15 20.74 13.16
CA SER A 323 15.69 19.35 13.18
C SER A 323 14.21 19.26 13.56
N LYS A 324 13.78 20.01 14.59
CA LYS A 324 12.35 20.11 14.97
C LYS A 324 11.48 20.73 13.88
N ASP A 325 12.04 21.66 13.11
CA ASP A 325 11.36 22.27 11.96
C ASP A 325 11.35 21.37 10.71
N GLY A 326 11.86 20.14 10.83
CA GLY A 326 11.81 19.11 9.78
C GLY A 326 13.03 19.08 8.86
N ALA A 327 14.15 19.69 9.26
CA ALA A 327 15.42 19.65 8.53
C ALA A 327 16.46 18.70 9.14
N ALA A 328 16.02 17.67 9.85
CA ALA A 328 16.89 16.69 10.50
C ALA A 328 17.92 16.09 9.52
N MET A 329 17.47 15.67 8.33
CA MET A 329 18.35 15.08 7.31
C MET A 329 19.40 16.06 6.76
N ALA A 330 19.11 17.37 6.78
CA ALA A 330 20.04 18.40 6.32
C ALA A 330 21.08 18.80 7.38
N VAL A 331 20.79 18.62 8.68
CA VAL A 331 21.67 19.09 9.77
C VAL A 331 22.47 17.97 10.44
N GLU A 332 21.94 16.74 10.50
CA GLU A 332 22.57 15.59 11.16
C GLU A 332 23.97 15.26 10.63
N PRO A 333 24.23 15.20 9.30
CA PRO A 333 25.56 14.86 8.79
C PRO A 333 26.64 15.83 9.28
N THR A 334 26.36 17.13 9.21
CA THR A 334 27.27 18.19 9.68
C THR A 334 27.44 18.13 11.20
N GLN A 335 26.38 17.82 11.95
CA GLN A 335 26.43 17.70 13.41
C GLN A 335 27.30 16.51 13.86
N ILE A 336 27.19 15.37 13.17
CA ILE A 336 28.03 14.19 13.39
C ILE A 336 29.49 14.51 13.07
N GLN A 337 29.75 15.16 11.93
CA GLN A 337 31.09 15.57 11.52
C GLN A 337 31.74 16.51 12.54
N LEU A 338 31.03 17.56 12.96
CA LEU A 338 31.48 18.50 13.99
C LEU A 338 31.80 17.79 15.31
N SER A 339 30.91 16.90 15.75
CA SER A 339 31.09 16.16 17.01
C SER A 339 32.31 15.23 16.96
N ASN A 340 32.56 14.59 15.82
CA ASN A 340 33.72 13.74 15.61
C ASN A 340 35.03 14.56 15.62
N ARG A 341 35.09 15.64 14.83
CA ARG A 341 36.28 16.52 14.76
C ARG A 341 36.61 17.17 16.10
N TRP A 342 35.58 17.62 16.84
CA TRP A 342 35.76 18.18 18.17
C TRP A 342 36.37 17.16 19.14
N ARG A 343 35.84 15.93 19.15
CA ARG A 343 36.34 14.83 20.00
C ARG A 343 37.78 14.44 19.66
N GLU A 344 38.13 14.41 18.37
CA GLU A 344 39.51 14.14 17.92
C GLU A 344 40.49 15.16 18.48
N ILE A 345 40.17 16.46 18.39
CA ILE A 345 41.02 17.54 18.90
C ILE A 345 41.07 17.51 20.42
N GLU A 346 39.94 17.35 21.11
CA GLU A 346 39.92 17.21 22.58
C GLU A 346 40.77 16.03 23.06
N SER A 347 40.77 14.91 22.35
CA SER A 347 41.62 13.76 22.67
C SER A 347 43.11 14.10 22.60
N LYS A 348 43.54 14.86 21.57
CA LYS A 348 44.93 15.35 21.47
C LYS A 348 45.30 16.22 22.67
N PHE A 349 44.42 17.13 23.09
CA PHE A 349 44.63 17.94 24.31
C PHE A 349 44.64 17.10 25.59
N ALA A 350 43.80 16.08 25.70
CA ALA A 350 43.80 15.17 26.84
C ALA A 350 45.14 14.42 26.96
N GLN A 351 45.75 14.03 25.83
CA GLN A 351 47.09 13.43 25.81
C GLN A 351 48.16 14.42 26.32
N PHE A 352 48.13 15.68 25.88
CA PHE A 352 49.06 16.70 26.39
C PHE A 352 48.89 16.96 27.89
N ARG A 353 47.65 17.00 28.39
CA ARG A 353 47.39 17.11 29.83
C ARG A 353 48.00 15.94 30.59
N ARG A 354 47.84 14.70 30.11
CA ARG A 354 48.40 13.50 30.75
C ARG A 354 49.93 13.49 30.75
N LEU A 355 50.56 13.85 29.63
CA LEU A 355 52.03 13.90 29.50
C LEU A 355 52.65 14.99 30.37
N ASN A 356 52.02 16.16 30.48
CA ASN A 356 52.48 17.22 31.39
C ASN A 356 52.38 16.81 32.87
N PHE A 357 51.33 16.09 33.28
CA PHE A 357 51.23 15.57 34.65
C PHE A 357 52.33 14.54 34.97
N ALA A 358 52.69 13.66 34.01
CA ALA A 358 53.77 12.70 34.17
C ALA A 358 55.15 13.38 34.29
N GLN A 359 55.38 14.46 33.55
CA GLN A 359 56.67 15.16 33.51
C GLN A 359 56.91 16.09 34.71
N ILE A 360 55.84 16.58 35.35
CA ILE A 360 55.93 17.37 36.60
C ILE A 360 56.27 16.49 37.81
N HIS A 361 55.94 15.19 37.80
CA HIS A 361 56.37 14.26 38.86
C HIS A 361 57.86 13.87 38.74
N THR A 362 58.42 13.79 37.53
CA THR A 362 59.83 13.38 37.35
C THR A 362 60.86 14.48 37.66
N VAL A 363 60.47 15.76 37.68
CA VAL A 363 61.43 16.88 37.90
C VAL A 363 61.46 17.36 39.36
N ARG A 364 60.46 17.01 40.18
CA ARG A 364 60.40 17.45 41.59
C ARG A 364 61.01 16.44 42.58
N GLU A 365 61.53 15.32 42.07
CA GLU A 365 61.97 14.17 42.87
C GLU A 365 63.50 14.02 42.96
N GLU A 366 64.27 15.09 42.74
CA GLU A 366 65.74 15.10 42.96
C GLU A 366 66.20 15.91 44.19
N SER A 367 65.30 16.28 45.11
CA SER A 367 65.74 16.91 46.36
C SER A 367 64.98 16.40 47.58
N VAL A 368 65.71 15.62 48.37
CA VAL A 368 65.44 15.18 49.76
C VAL A 368 64.54 13.95 49.89
N THR A 369 65.17 12.78 49.77
CA THR A 369 64.72 11.52 50.38
C THR A 369 65.39 11.35 51.75
N VAL A 370 64.64 11.58 52.82
CA VAL A 370 64.88 10.93 54.12
C VAL A 370 63.56 10.34 54.58
N MET A 371 63.53 9.01 54.58
CA MET A 371 62.76 8.08 55.40
C MET A 371 61.33 8.51 55.80
N THR A 372 60.31 7.81 55.30
CA THR A 372 59.55 6.84 56.12
C THR A 372 58.65 5.99 55.22
N GLU A 373 58.50 4.76 55.68
CA GLU A 373 57.99 3.56 55.03
C GLU A 373 56.51 3.62 54.58
N ASP A 374 56.22 2.76 53.61
CA ASP A 374 54.93 2.24 53.17
C ASP A 374 53.68 2.68 53.96
N MET A 375 52.88 3.55 53.34
CA MET A 375 51.43 3.57 53.54
C MET A 375 50.74 3.28 52.20
N PRO A 376 49.84 2.28 52.13
CA PRO A 376 48.94 2.16 50.99
C PRO A 376 48.06 3.42 50.97
N LEU A 377 47.94 4.06 49.81
CA LEU A 377 46.96 5.12 49.57
C LEU A 377 45.55 4.57 49.85
N GLU A 378 45.08 4.74 51.09
CA GLU A 378 43.65 4.72 51.39
C GLU A 378 43.01 5.87 50.62
N ILE A 379 42.35 5.53 49.52
CA ILE A 379 41.31 6.38 48.95
C ILE A 379 40.26 6.50 50.05
N SER A 380 40.23 7.63 50.75
CA SER A 380 39.24 7.87 51.81
C SER A 380 37.84 7.74 51.21
N TYR A 381 37.19 6.60 51.45
CA TYR A 381 35.82 6.37 51.04
C TYR A 381 34.93 7.16 51.98
N VAL A 382 34.35 8.25 51.49
CA VAL A 382 33.41 9.05 52.28
C VAL A 382 32.05 8.33 52.24
N PRO A 383 31.51 7.86 53.38
CA PRO A 383 30.23 7.14 53.45
C PRO A 383 29.07 7.87 52.74
N SER A 384 29.06 9.20 52.76
CA SER A 384 28.07 10.03 52.07
C SER A 384 28.10 9.90 50.55
N THR A 385 29.29 9.82 49.94
CA THR A 385 29.41 9.59 48.48
C THR A 385 28.92 8.20 48.08
N TYR A 386 29.18 7.19 48.91
CA TYR A 386 28.69 5.84 48.67
C TYR A 386 27.15 5.76 48.79
N LEU A 387 26.56 6.47 49.76
CA LEU A 387 25.11 6.60 49.89
C LEU A 387 24.48 7.31 48.68
N THR A 388 25.13 8.34 48.12
CA THR A 388 24.65 8.99 46.88
C THR A 388 24.71 8.07 45.66
N GLU A 389 25.72 7.18 45.57
CA GLU A 389 25.78 6.18 44.50
C GLU A 389 24.64 5.16 44.63
N ILE A 390 24.34 4.68 45.84
CA ILE A 390 23.24 3.73 46.12
C ILE A 390 21.87 4.35 45.78
N THR A 391 21.64 5.60 46.19
CA THR A 391 20.37 6.31 45.93
C THR A 391 20.18 6.60 44.43
N HIS A 392 21.24 6.96 43.70
CA HIS A 392 21.15 7.16 42.25
C HIS A 392 20.82 5.86 41.50
N VAL A 393 21.39 4.72 41.90
CA VAL A 393 21.03 3.42 41.31
C VAL A 393 19.60 3.03 41.67
N SER A 394 19.16 3.31 42.90
CA SER A 394 17.77 3.08 43.34
C SER A 394 16.76 3.93 42.54
N GLN A 395 17.12 5.17 42.20
CA GLN A 395 16.30 6.04 41.34
C GLN A 395 16.20 5.49 39.92
N ALA A 396 17.31 5.06 39.33
CA ALA A 396 17.32 4.43 38.00
C ALA A 396 16.47 3.14 37.97
N LEU A 397 16.44 2.37 39.06
CA LEU A 397 15.55 1.22 39.19
C LEU A 397 14.07 1.61 39.20
N SER A 398 13.74 2.71 39.89
CA SER A 398 12.36 3.24 39.91
C SER A 398 11.90 3.69 38.52
N GLU A 399 12.79 4.26 37.71
CA GLU A 399 12.51 4.61 36.31
C GLU A 399 12.23 3.37 35.45
N VAL A 400 13.01 2.30 35.63
CA VAL A 400 12.78 1.02 34.95
C VAL A 400 11.46 0.38 35.38
N GLU A 401 11.10 0.48 36.66
CA GLU A 401 9.79 0.02 37.16
C GLU A 401 8.63 0.78 36.50
N GLN A 402 8.76 2.10 36.30
CA GLN A 402 7.75 2.89 35.58
C GLN A 402 7.61 2.45 34.12
N LEU A 403 8.73 2.19 33.44
CA LEU A 403 8.71 1.68 32.06
C LEU A 403 8.05 0.30 31.97
N LEU A 404 8.33 -0.60 32.92
CA LEU A 404 7.70 -1.93 32.99
C LEU A 404 6.18 -1.88 33.27
N ASN A 405 5.70 -0.79 33.85
CA ASN A 405 4.28 -0.56 34.13
C ASN A 405 3.59 0.29 33.05
N ALA A 406 4.29 0.68 31.99
CA ALA A 406 3.72 1.43 30.88
C ALA A 406 2.53 0.68 30.25
N PRO A 407 1.49 1.40 29.79
CA PRO A 407 0.29 0.79 29.19
C PRO A 407 0.63 -0.12 28.01
N ASP A 408 1.68 0.18 27.24
CA ASP A 408 2.12 -0.61 26.08
C ASP A 408 2.61 -2.03 26.45
N LEU A 409 3.05 -2.23 27.69
CA LEU A 409 3.46 -3.54 28.23
C LEU A 409 2.38 -4.16 29.14
N CYS A 410 1.36 -3.38 29.49
CA CYS A 410 0.26 -3.74 30.40
C CYS A 410 -1.08 -3.99 29.70
N ALA A 411 -1.25 -3.55 28.45
CA ALA A 411 -2.48 -3.72 27.69
C ALA A 411 -2.76 -5.20 27.42
N LYS A 412 -4.03 -5.61 27.58
CA LYS A 412 -4.49 -6.97 27.24
C LYS A 412 -4.60 -7.21 25.73
N ASP A 413 -4.64 -6.12 24.98
CA ASP A 413 -4.86 -6.11 23.55
C ASP A 413 -3.50 -5.91 22.88
N PHE A 414 -2.90 -7.02 22.45
CA PHE A 414 -1.60 -7.09 21.79
C PHE A 414 -1.66 -6.47 20.37
N GLU A 415 -1.99 -5.19 20.27
CA GLU A 415 -2.19 -4.50 18.98
C GLU A 415 -0.86 -4.26 18.23
N ASP A 416 0.28 -4.20 18.92
CA ASP A 416 1.58 -3.95 18.31
C ASP A 416 2.73 -4.72 18.99
N LEU A 417 2.89 -5.99 18.58
CA LEU A 417 3.93 -6.90 19.10
C LEU A 417 5.35 -6.37 18.85
N PHE A 418 5.58 -5.59 17.79
CA PHE A 418 6.90 -5.06 17.45
C PHE A 418 7.33 -3.97 18.42
N LYS A 419 6.44 -3.01 18.73
CA LYS A 419 6.71 -1.98 19.75
C LYS A 419 6.90 -2.58 21.15
N GLN A 420 6.19 -3.66 21.45
CA GLN A 420 6.32 -4.37 22.71
C GLN A 420 7.70 -5.04 22.84
N GLU A 421 8.19 -5.69 21.78
CA GLU A 421 9.50 -6.31 21.73
C GLU A 421 10.64 -5.28 21.82
N GLU A 422 10.52 -4.16 21.11
CA GLU A 422 11.47 -3.05 21.16
C GLU A 422 11.55 -2.42 22.56
N SER A 423 10.39 -2.21 23.21
CA SER A 423 10.30 -1.68 24.57
C SER A 423 10.94 -2.63 25.60
N LEU A 424 10.69 -3.94 25.48
CA LEU A 424 11.32 -4.95 26.33
C LEU A 424 12.84 -5.04 26.11
N LYS A 425 13.31 -4.86 24.87
CA LYS A 425 14.74 -4.79 24.55
C LYS A 425 15.40 -3.57 25.20
N ASN A 426 14.79 -2.40 25.12
CA ASN A 426 15.27 -1.19 25.78
C ASN A 426 15.35 -1.36 27.31
N ILE A 427 14.32 -1.96 27.92
CA ILE A 427 14.32 -2.27 29.36
C ILE A 427 15.44 -3.26 29.73
N LYS A 428 15.71 -4.26 28.88
CA LYS A 428 16.81 -5.21 29.08
C LYS A 428 18.17 -4.52 29.13
N ASP A 429 18.42 -3.61 28.20
CA ASP A 429 19.68 -2.88 28.10
C ASP A 429 19.87 -1.97 29.32
N ASN A 430 18.80 -1.32 29.79
CA ASN A 430 18.81 -0.55 31.04
C ASN A 430 19.10 -1.42 32.27
N LEU A 431 18.49 -2.61 32.37
CA LEU A 431 18.77 -3.56 33.45
C LEU A 431 20.23 -4.04 33.43
N GLN A 432 20.81 -4.29 32.25
CA GLN A 432 22.23 -4.64 32.14
C GLN A 432 23.15 -3.52 32.62
N GLN A 433 22.85 -2.28 32.26
CA GLN A 433 23.60 -1.11 32.73
C GLN A 433 23.51 -0.95 34.26
N ILE A 434 22.32 -1.13 34.84
CA ILE A 434 22.09 -1.07 36.29
C ILE A 434 22.81 -2.22 36.99
N SER A 435 22.77 -3.44 36.46
CA SER A 435 23.51 -4.59 36.99
C SER A 435 25.02 -4.31 37.08
N GLY A 436 25.60 -3.69 36.04
CA GLY A 436 26.99 -3.25 36.06
C GLY A 436 27.30 -2.24 37.16
N ARG A 437 26.36 -1.31 37.44
CA ARG A 437 26.49 -0.34 38.53
C ARG A 437 26.35 -0.97 39.92
N ILE A 438 25.43 -1.92 40.10
CA ILE A 438 25.29 -2.69 41.35
C ILE A 438 26.58 -3.48 41.64
N GLY A 439 27.18 -4.11 40.63
CA GLY A 439 28.46 -4.81 40.79
C GLY A 439 29.63 -3.89 41.19
N ILE A 440 29.56 -2.59 40.85
CA ILE A 440 30.53 -1.59 41.34
C ILE A 440 30.24 -1.22 42.80
N ILE A 441 28.96 -1.07 43.18
CA ILE A 441 28.53 -0.80 44.55
C ILE A 441 28.95 -1.95 45.48
N ASP A 442 28.79 -3.20 45.08
CA ASP A 442 29.18 -4.38 45.87
C ASP A 442 30.69 -4.46 46.10
N LYS A 443 31.51 -4.12 45.09
CA LYS A 443 32.98 -4.08 45.24
C LYS A 443 33.43 -3.04 46.27
N LYS A 444 32.67 -1.95 46.40
CA LYS A 444 32.95 -0.82 47.30
C LYS A 444 32.37 -1.01 48.70
N LYS A 445 31.41 -1.94 48.87
CA LYS A 445 30.66 -2.22 50.11
C LYS A 445 31.55 -2.41 51.32
N THR A 446 32.54 -3.30 51.22
CA THR A 446 33.41 -3.65 52.36
C THR A 446 34.23 -2.44 52.83
N ALA A 447 34.80 -1.68 51.90
CA ALA A 447 35.60 -0.49 52.20
C ALA A 447 34.75 0.65 52.80
N ALA A 448 33.55 0.88 52.24
CA ALA A 448 32.64 1.92 52.72
C ALA A 448 32.04 1.63 54.10
N LEU A 449 31.77 0.35 54.42
CA LEU A 449 31.28 -0.05 55.75
C LEU A 449 32.37 0.02 56.82
N GLN A 450 33.64 -0.18 56.45
CA GLN A 450 34.80 -0.04 57.34
C GLN A 450 35.09 1.42 57.69
N SER A 451 34.87 2.36 56.75
CA SER A 451 35.09 3.80 56.98
C SER A 451 33.91 4.55 57.61
N ALA A 452 32.73 3.93 57.76
CA ALA A 452 31.52 4.55 58.28
C ALA A 452 31.37 4.47 59.81
N THR A 453 30.76 5.49 60.42
CA THR A 453 30.33 5.45 61.83
C THR A 453 29.22 4.40 62.05
N PRO A 454 28.99 3.90 63.28
CA PRO A 454 27.95 2.91 63.53
C PRO A 454 26.54 3.31 63.07
N ALA A 455 26.20 4.61 63.11
CA ALA A 455 24.93 5.13 62.64
C ALA A 455 24.85 5.15 61.10
N GLU A 456 25.89 5.66 60.42
CA GLU A 456 25.98 5.66 58.95
C GLU A 456 26.06 4.24 58.38
N ARG A 457 26.69 3.31 59.12
CA ARG A 457 26.74 1.90 58.74
C ARG A 457 25.36 1.26 58.72
N ALA A 458 24.50 1.59 59.69
CA ALA A 458 23.13 1.12 59.72
C ALA A 458 22.33 1.67 58.52
N GLU A 459 22.47 2.97 58.23
CA GLU A 459 21.81 3.64 57.10
C GLU A 459 22.27 3.09 55.74
N LEU A 460 23.59 2.88 55.56
CA LEU A 460 24.15 2.26 54.36
C LEU A 460 23.65 0.82 54.18
N GLN A 461 23.56 0.06 55.27
CA GLN A 461 23.11 -1.33 55.24
C GLN A 461 21.61 -1.44 54.91
N GLU A 462 20.79 -0.51 55.40
CA GLU A 462 19.38 -0.38 55.03
C GLU A 462 19.23 0.00 53.56
N ALA A 463 19.98 1.00 53.08
CA ALA A 463 19.95 1.43 51.68
C ALA A 463 20.38 0.31 50.71
N LEU A 464 21.39 -0.49 51.08
CA LEU A 464 21.81 -1.67 50.31
C LEU A 464 20.73 -2.76 50.31
N SER A 465 20.11 -3.04 51.46
CA SER A 465 19.03 -4.04 51.55
C SER A 465 17.81 -3.62 50.73
N TRP A 466 17.50 -2.32 50.70
CA TRP A 466 16.45 -1.76 49.85
C TRP A 466 16.80 -1.88 48.36
N LEU A 467 18.04 -1.58 47.98
CA LEU A 467 18.53 -1.73 46.61
C LEU A 467 18.43 -3.18 46.12
N ASP A 468 18.84 -4.15 46.95
CA ASP A 468 18.75 -5.58 46.64
C ASP A 468 17.29 -6.02 46.44
N PHE A 469 16.39 -5.60 47.33
CA PHE A 469 14.96 -5.88 47.20
C PHE A 469 14.36 -5.28 45.92
N GLN A 470 14.70 -4.03 45.59
CA GLN A 470 14.23 -3.36 44.37
C GLN A 470 14.74 -4.07 43.11
N TRP A 471 16.02 -4.44 43.09
CA TRP A 471 16.65 -5.17 42.00
C TRP A 471 15.98 -6.53 41.76
N GLU A 472 15.72 -7.31 42.81
CA GLU A 472 15.04 -8.60 42.70
C GLU A 472 13.60 -8.46 42.20
N ARG A 473 12.85 -7.49 42.76
CA ARG A 473 11.46 -7.22 42.39
C ARG A 473 11.33 -6.85 40.92
N ILE A 474 12.15 -5.91 40.44
CA ILE A 474 12.12 -5.44 39.05
C ILE A 474 12.56 -6.54 38.10
N ASN A 475 13.59 -7.32 38.44
CA ASN A 475 14.00 -8.47 37.63
C ASN A 475 12.90 -9.54 37.52
N LYS A 476 12.13 -9.75 38.60
CA LYS A 476 10.98 -10.64 38.56
C LYS A 476 9.90 -10.10 37.63
N MET A 477 9.55 -8.82 37.74
CA MET A 477 8.58 -8.18 36.85
C MET A 477 9.00 -8.25 35.38
N TYR A 478 10.26 -7.99 35.08
CA TYR A 478 10.80 -8.10 33.72
C TYR A 478 10.73 -9.54 33.19
N LYS A 479 11.09 -10.54 34.01
CA LYS A 479 10.97 -11.97 33.65
C LYS A 479 9.52 -12.39 33.42
N ASP A 480 8.60 -11.91 34.25
CA ASP A 480 7.18 -12.16 34.09
C ASP A 480 6.66 -11.56 32.77
N ARG A 481 7.13 -10.38 32.35
CA ARG A 481 6.76 -9.76 31.06
C ARG A 481 7.40 -10.44 29.84
N GLN A 482 8.66 -10.88 29.96
CA GLN A 482 9.35 -11.68 28.94
C GLN A 482 8.63 -13.01 28.66
N GLY A 483 8.06 -13.64 29.70
CA GLY A 483 7.28 -14.88 29.58
C GLY A 483 5.94 -14.72 28.85
N TRP A 484 5.50 -13.49 28.56
CA TRP A 484 4.27 -13.17 27.83
C TRP A 484 4.51 -12.75 26.36
N GLY A 485 5.77 -12.70 25.90
CA GLY A 485 6.14 -12.49 24.50
C GLY A 485 6.11 -13.80 23.69
N PRO A 486 6.00 -13.72 22.35
CA PRO A 486 5.83 -14.90 21.49
C PRO A 486 7.02 -15.86 21.64
N VAL A 487 6.73 -17.15 21.81
CA VAL A 487 7.70 -18.24 21.77
C VAL A 487 8.52 -18.13 20.49
N THR A 488 9.75 -17.64 20.58
CA THR A 488 10.70 -17.66 19.49
C THR A 488 11.05 -19.12 19.20
N LEU A 489 10.66 -19.63 18.03
CA LEU A 489 11.14 -20.90 17.51
C LEU A 489 12.67 -20.86 17.44
N PHE A 490 13.34 -21.69 18.24
CA PHE A 490 14.72 -22.07 17.96
C PHE A 490 14.70 -23.25 16.99
N THR A 491 15.24 -23.04 15.78
CA THR A 491 15.66 -24.11 14.88
C THR A 491 16.91 -24.77 15.45
N ILE A 492 16.80 -26.02 15.88
CA ILE A 492 17.95 -26.89 16.11
C ILE A 492 18.31 -27.51 14.76
N THR A 493 19.48 -27.19 14.23
CA THR A 493 20.10 -27.99 13.16
C THR A 493 20.59 -29.30 13.75
N ALA A 494 19.90 -30.39 13.46
CA ALA A 494 20.41 -31.75 13.55
C ALA A 494 20.23 -32.40 12.18
N GLY A 495 21.30 -32.96 11.63
CA GLY A 495 21.30 -33.56 10.30
C GLY A 495 20.41 -34.80 10.20
N GLY A 496 19.90 -35.05 8.99
CA GLY A 496 19.29 -36.31 8.58
C GLY A 496 17.77 -36.35 8.70
N ASP A 497 17.11 -36.12 7.57
CA ASP A 497 15.82 -36.65 7.09
C ASP A 497 14.49 -36.40 7.85
N GLU A 498 13.49 -36.07 7.03
CA GLU A 498 12.02 -36.04 7.21
C GLU A 498 11.34 -34.85 7.92
N LEU A 499 10.65 -34.06 7.09
CA LEU A 499 9.69 -33.00 7.42
C LEU A 499 8.31 -33.59 7.77
N VAL A 500 7.91 -33.51 9.04
CA VAL A 500 6.48 -33.56 9.42
C VAL A 500 6.18 -32.40 10.38
N SER A 501 5.40 -31.43 9.90
CA SER A 501 4.94 -30.28 10.70
C SER A 501 3.67 -30.65 11.46
N GLY A 502 3.77 -30.73 12.80
CA GLY A 502 2.63 -30.91 13.71
C GLY A 502 2.60 -29.81 14.77
N LYS A 503 1.52 -29.02 14.82
CA LYS A 503 1.29 -27.97 15.84
C LYS A 503 1.01 -28.60 17.21
N LEU A 504 1.79 -28.27 18.24
CA LEU A 504 1.41 -28.44 19.65
C LEU A 504 1.03 -27.09 20.26
N PHE A 505 -0.27 -26.90 20.55
CA PHE A 505 -0.74 -25.85 21.44
C PHE A 505 -0.55 -26.31 22.90
N ARG A 506 0.23 -25.57 23.70
CA ARG A 506 0.12 -25.63 25.16
C ARG A 506 -0.61 -24.38 25.62
N VAL A 507 -1.89 -24.53 25.90
CA VAL A 507 -2.69 -23.55 26.64
C VAL A 507 -2.29 -23.67 28.11
N ALA A 508 -1.69 -22.63 28.67
CA ALA A 508 -1.58 -22.49 30.12
C ALA A 508 -2.77 -21.65 30.62
N THR A 509 -3.86 -22.32 30.98
CA THR A 509 -4.92 -21.72 31.80
C THR A 509 -4.40 -21.59 33.23
N ARG A 510 -4.44 -20.39 33.82
CA ARG A 510 -4.38 -20.24 35.28
C ARG A 510 -5.81 -20.10 35.80
N SER A 511 -6.34 -21.19 36.34
CA SER A 511 -7.49 -21.19 37.24
C SER A 511 -7.15 -20.42 38.52
N GLY A 512 -8.10 -19.61 39.00
CA GLY A 512 -7.92 -18.74 40.15
C GLY A 512 -8.11 -19.42 41.50
N GLN A 513 -7.82 -18.69 42.59
CA GLN A 513 -8.70 -18.46 43.74
C GLN A 513 -8.03 -17.60 44.81
N HIS A 514 -8.87 -16.89 45.56
CA HIS A 514 -8.66 -15.90 46.64
C HIS A 514 -8.49 -14.46 46.13
N GLY A 515 -9.35 -13.50 46.48
CA GLY A 515 -10.46 -13.45 47.43
C GLY A 515 -10.91 -11.99 47.49
N ALA A 516 -12.22 -11.79 47.63
CA ALA A 516 -12.95 -10.54 47.53
C ALA A 516 -12.45 -9.39 48.44
N PHE A 517 -12.67 -8.13 48.04
CA PHE A 517 -13.64 -7.21 48.68
C PHE A 517 -13.56 -5.78 48.10
N VAL A 518 -14.74 -5.29 47.71
CA VAL A 518 -15.31 -3.94 47.86
C VAL A 518 -14.94 -2.81 46.89
N ASP A 519 -16.03 -2.37 46.27
CA ASP A 519 -16.36 -1.17 45.51
C ASP A 519 -16.32 0.11 46.39
N ASP A 520 -16.62 1.26 45.78
CA ASP A 520 -16.93 2.55 46.38
C ASP A 520 -15.76 3.51 46.68
N ARG A 521 -15.46 4.37 45.70
CA ARG A 521 -15.97 5.76 45.76
C ARG A 521 -15.57 6.63 44.55
N CYS A 522 -16.61 7.14 43.89
CA CYS A 522 -16.90 8.56 43.70
C CYS A 522 -15.73 9.51 43.36
N LYS A 523 -15.77 10.14 42.17
CA LYS A 523 -16.40 11.48 42.04
C LYS A 523 -16.41 11.97 40.59
N ALA A 524 -17.61 12.38 40.19
CA ALA A 524 -17.91 13.17 39.02
C ALA A 524 -17.23 14.56 39.02
N ARG A 525 -17.09 15.13 37.82
CA ARG A 525 -17.38 16.56 37.57
C ARG A 525 -17.67 16.83 36.09
N ASP A 526 -18.96 16.84 35.81
CA ASP A 526 -19.78 17.85 35.12
C ASP A 526 -19.18 18.85 34.10
N HIS A 527 -19.90 18.85 32.96
CA HIS A 527 -20.51 19.97 32.25
C HIS A 527 -19.62 21.01 31.56
N SER A 528 -19.80 21.16 30.23
CA SER A 528 -20.70 22.19 29.65
C SER A 528 -20.64 22.20 28.11
N CYS A 529 -21.80 22.03 27.46
CA CYS A 529 -22.13 22.48 26.09
C CYS A 529 -22.12 24.04 26.03
N PRO A 530 -22.13 24.77 24.87
CA PRO A 530 -23.12 24.59 23.78
C PRO A 530 -22.82 25.07 22.32
N VAL A 531 -23.57 24.48 21.38
CA VAL A 531 -24.37 25.06 20.26
C VAL A 531 -23.73 26.05 19.24
N LYS A 532 -23.94 25.78 17.94
CA LYS A 532 -24.62 26.72 16.99
C LYS A 532 -24.97 26.10 15.62
N HIS A 533 -26.27 26.14 15.30
CA HIS A 533 -26.87 26.10 13.96
C HIS A 533 -27.11 27.54 13.47
N SER A 534 -26.94 27.80 12.17
CA SER A 534 -27.73 28.71 11.28
C SER A 534 -26.94 28.93 9.98
N SER A 535 -27.31 28.36 8.82
CA SER A 535 -28.27 28.86 7.82
C SER A 535 -27.93 30.21 7.18
N SER A 536 -27.56 30.21 5.89
CA SER A 536 -27.80 31.30 4.93
C SER A 536 -27.44 30.90 3.49
N LEU A 537 -28.46 30.83 2.62
CA LEU A 537 -28.44 31.13 1.17
C LEU A 537 -28.88 32.61 1.01
N PRO A 538 -28.52 33.36 -0.06
CA PRO A 538 -29.05 33.21 -1.43
C PRO A 538 -27.96 33.49 -2.52
N GLN A 539 -28.11 33.52 -3.85
CA GLN A 539 -29.22 33.63 -4.79
C GLN A 539 -28.74 33.20 -6.21
N VAL A 540 -29.73 32.96 -7.07
CA VAL A 540 -29.81 32.45 -8.46
C VAL A 540 -29.02 33.23 -9.54
N MET A 541 -28.41 32.52 -10.51
CA MET A 541 -28.59 32.75 -11.97
C MET A 541 -27.89 31.68 -12.85
N GLY A 542 -28.66 31.08 -13.79
CA GLY A 542 -28.17 30.62 -15.10
C GLY A 542 -27.86 29.11 -15.28
N LEU A 543 -28.85 28.31 -15.69
CA LEU A 543 -28.65 27.05 -16.40
C LEU A 543 -29.13 27.20 -17.85
N PRO A 544 -28.43 26.63 -18.85
CA PRO A 544 -29.04 26.20 -20.09
C PRO A 544 -29.43 24.72 -20.01
N VAL A 545 -30.51 24.43 -20.72
CA VAL A 545 -31.19 23.14 -20.89
C VAL A 545 -30.25 22.06 -21.46
N GLN A 546 -30.19 20.89 -20.83
CA GLN A 546 -29.78 19.64 -21.48
C GLN A 546 -30.67 18.47 -21.04
N SER A 547 -30.98 17.67 -22.05
CA SER A 547 -31.90 16.55 -22.17
C SER A 547 -31.59 15.35 -21.28
N GLU A 548 -32.64 14.77 -20.71
CA GLU A 548 -32.66 13.48 -20.02
C GLU A 548 -32.50 12.32 -21.01
N GLU A 549 -31.52 11.46 -20.80
CA GLU A 549 -31.59 10.05 -21.19
C GLU A 549 -30.65 9.20 -20.31
N SER A 550 -31.11 8.02 -19.93
CA SER A 550 -30.40 6.93 -19.23
C SER A 550 -30.45 6.91 -17.70
N VAL A 551 -31.42 6.17 -17.14
CA VAL A 551 -31.19 5.15 -16.08
C VAL A 551 -32.30 4.10 -16.17
N MET A 552 -31.98 2.86 -16.55
CA MET A 552 -32.62 1.68 -15.96
C MET A 552 -31.76 0.45 -16.23
N ASP A 553 -31.02 0.07 -15.21
CA ASP A 553 -30.46 -1.27 -15.05
C ASP A 553 -30.79 -1.73 -13.63
N SER A 554 -31.00 -3.04 -13.48
CA SER A 554 -31.23 -3.79 -12.23
C SER A 554 -32.69 -3.94 -11.77
N LEU A 555 -33.27 -5.12 -12.04
CA LEU A 555 -33.98 -5.92 -11.02
C LEU A 555 -34.28 -7.33 -11.55
N VAL A 556 -33.50 -8.29 -11.07
CA VAL A 556 -33.80 -9.73 -11.07
C VAL A 556 -34.75 -10.02 -9.90
N PRO A 557 -35.78 -10.89 -10.06
CA PRO A 557 -36.35 -11.58 -8.92
C PRO A 557 -36.15 -13.09 -8.97
N VAL A 558 -35.68 -13.56 -7.81
CA VAL A 558 -35.57 -14.93 -7.33
C VAL A 558 -36.94 -15.60 -7.27
N MET A 559 -37.01 -16.86 -7.74
CA MET A 559 -38.15 -17.76 -7.53
C MET A 559 -38.12 -18.37 -6.13
N THR A 560 -39.19 -18.20 -5.35
CA THR A 560 -39.64 -19.18 -4.34
C THR A 560 -41.14 -18.99 -4.00
N GLY A 561 -41.88 -20.10 -4.01
CA GLY A 561 -42.91 -20.39 -3.00
C GLY A 561 -44.38 -20.03 -3.30
N ASP A 562 -45.15 -21.07 -3.68
CA ASP A 562 -46.59 -21.29 -3.52
C ASP A 562 -47.46 -20.25 -2.78
N ARG A 563 -48.58 -19.85 -3.42
CA ARG A 563 -49.94 -20.16 -2.93
C ARG A 563 -51.04 -19.77 -3.93
N SER A 564 -52.11 -20.51 -3.81
CA SER A 564 -53.22 -20.74 -4.72
C SER A 564 -54.36 -19.71 -4.60
N ILE A 565 -55.03 -19.51 -5.75
CA ILE A 565 -56.50 -19.42 -5.92
C ILE A 565 -57.23 -18.06 -5.75
N THR A 566 -57.81 -17.65 -6.89
CA THR A 566 -59.09 -16.95 -7.18
C THR A 566 -59.22 -15.42 -7.34
N ARG A 567 -59.69 -15.09 -8.56
CA ARG A 567 -60.65 -14.05 -8.99
C ARG A 567 -60.30 -12.56 -8.75
N SER A 568 -60.12 -11.84 -9.86
CA SER A 568 -61.19 -10.98 -10.38
C SER A 568 -60.87 -10.52 -11.80
N SER A 569 -61.92 -10.48 -12.61
CA SER A 569 -61.98 -10.08 -14.01
C SER A 569 -62.35 -8.60 -14.08
N SER A 570 -61.44 -7.73 -14.53
CA SER A 570 -61.77 -6.42 -15.13
C SER A 570 -60.49 -5.64 -15.44
N GLN A 571 -60.04 -5.66 -16.70
CA GLN A 571 -59.31 -4.60 -17.42
C GLN A 571 -58.49 -5.22 -18.57
N LEU A 572 -59.19 -5.70 -19.60
CA LEU A 572 -58.63 -5.88 -20.95
C LEU A 572 -59.62 -5.29 -21.95
N ARG A 573 -59.69 -3.95 -21.95
CA ARG A 573 -60.05 -3.18 -23.14
C ARG A 573 -58.83 -2.32 -23.48
N THR A 574 -58.66 -2.08 -24.77
CA THR A 574 -57.64 -1.26 -25.42
C THR A 574 -56.21 -1.81 -25.45
N MET A 575 -55.94 -2.66 -26.46
CA MET A 575 -54.65 -2.68 -27.16
C MET A 575 -54.84 -3.29 -28.55
N VAL A 576 -55.30 -2.46 -29.49
CA VAL A 576 -55.01 -2.61 -30.92
C VAL A 576 -54.19 -1.37 -31.30
N PRO A 577 -52.86 -1.46 -31.44
CA PRO A 577 -52.09 -0.44 -32.14
C PRO A 577 -52.16 -0.79 -33.64
N TRP A 578 -52.89 -0.06 -34.49
CA TRP A 578 -52.39 1.14 -35.18
C TRP A 578 -50.92 1.07 -35.58
N TRP A 579 -50.52 -0.01 -36.27
CA TRP A 579 -49.28 -0.09 -37.05
C TRP A 579 -49.58 -0.67 -38.45
N TRP A 580 -50.44 0.02 -39.19
CA TRP A 580 -50.69 -0.23 -40.63
C TRP A 580 -50.87 1.12 -41.32
N ALA A 581 -49.77 1.81 -41.63
CA ALA A 581 -49.67 2.83 -42.68
C ALA A 581 -48.23 3.36 -42.76
N SER A 582 -47.38 2.72 -43.56
CA SER A 582 -46.26 3.35 -44.29
C SER A 582 -45.53 2.32 -45.13
N ARG A 583 -46.13 1.93 -46.25
CA ARG A 583 -45.43 1.44 -47.45
C ARG A 583 -46.34 1.70 -48.65
N THR A 584 -46.26 2.92 -49.16
CA THR A 584 -46.62 3.33 -50.53
C THR A 584 -46.10 4.75 -50.73
N CYS A 585 -44.80 4.85 -51.01
CA CYS A 585 -44.18 5.75 -51.98
C CYS A 585 -42.71 5.38 -52.12
#